data_AF-A0A0G1QKX3-F1
#
_entry.id   AF-A0A0G1QKX3-F1
#
_cell.length_a   1.000
_cell.length_b   1.000
_cell.length_c   1.000
_cell.angle_alpha   90.00
_cell.angle_beta   90.00
_cell.angle_gamma   90.00
#
_symmetry.space_group_name_H-M   'P 1'
#
loop_
_entity.id
_entity.type
_entity.pdbx_description
1 polymer ?
#
loop_
_entity_poly.entity_id
_entity_poly.type
_entity_poly.pdbx_seq_one_letter_code
_entity_poly.pdbx_strand_id
1 'polypeptide(L)'
;MTQLTTKTDKKSSQKFEAAWDLLTDKTISVAKFEKIRLLLEGFNPQLDKLLTKVGKQLKKLEQIYEGDVISLTVEALPAKTKAEKKRKKALLAFLSTWKSFKSEVKRVRKLVDEQVSSGSTPKAAKLRLGTKILHGAKGPLGLITVAAVAVVAGLSFLKTNSVTVTITNQGCDSLTVNQSLPLSLPGLTIPQGEIPDGATVQAELPPLTVTVASQPSGLITLSALSLKINFELDPGTTLSFNDQSLMGQTQTIKLGEKDTHFLVIACR
;
A
#
# COMPACT_ATOMS: atom_id res chain seq x y z
N MET A 1 -23.86 63.65 4.21
CA MET A 1 -23.23 62.35 4.54
C MET A 1 -23.84 61.26 3.66
N THR A 2 -23.39 61.13 2.40
CA THR A 2 -23.99 60.12 1.49
C THR A 2 -22.97 59.67 0.44
N GLN A 3 -21.93 58.93 0.86
CA GLN A 3 -20.96 58.29 -0.05
C GLN A 3 -20.49 56.91 0.46
N LEU A 4 -21.31 56.18 1.23
CA LEU A 4 -20.89 54.90 1.84
C LEU A 4 -21.59 53.63 1.28
N THR A 5 -22.50 53.75 0.31
CA THR A 5 -23.25 52.57 -0.20
C THR A 5 -22.66 51.95 -1.48
N THR A 6 -21.91 52.68 -2.31
CA THR A 6 -21.47 52.18 -3.63
C THR A 6 -20.23 51.28 -3.59
N LYS A 7 -19.36 51.41 -2.58
CA LYS A 7 -18.14 50.59 -2.46
C LYS A 7 -18.42 49.15 -2.05
N THR A 8 -19.45 48.93 -1.24
CA THR A 8 -19.82 47.61 -0.72
C THR A 8 -20.47 46.76 -1.80
N ASP A 9 -21.33 47.34 -2.64
CA ASP A 9 -21.96 46.67 -3.79
C ASP A 9 -20.94 46.25 -4.85
N LYS A 10 -19.98 47.12 -5.19
CA LYS A 10 -18.97 46.82 -6.21
C LYS A 10 -18.08 45.65 -5.82
N LYS A 11 -17.71 45.54 -4.53
CA LYS A 11 -16.90 44.43 -4.00
C LYS A 11 -17.67 43.12 -3.94
N SER A 12 -18.97 43.19 -3.65
CA SER A 12 -19.86 42.03 -3.67
C SER A 12 -20.10 41.51 -5.09
N SER A 13 -20.30 42.41 -6.06
CA SER A 13 -20.43 42.06 -7.48
C SER A 13 -19.18 41.34 -8.01
N GLN A 14 -17.99 41.84 -7.69
CA GLN A 14 -16.71 41.23 -8.12
C GLN A 14 -16.47 39.84 -7.53
N LYS A 15 -16.86 39.60 -6.27
CA LYS A 15 -16.79 38.27 -5.66
C LYS A 15 -17.75 37.29 -6.33
N PHE A 16 -18.93 37.76 -6.70
CA PHE A 16 -19.93 36.96 -7.40
C PHE A 16 -19.46 36.59 -8.81
N GLU A 17 -18.91 37.54 -9.57
CA GLU A 17 -18.31 37.30 -10.89
C GLU A 17 -17.14 36.29 -10.80
N ALA A 18 -16.24 36.46 -9.83
CA ALA A 18 -15.13 35.52 -9.63
C ALA A 18 -15.61 34.09 -9.24
N ALA A 19 -16.70 34.00 -8.46
CA ALA A 19 -17.31 32.72 -8.14
C ALA A 19 -18.02 32.09 -9.36
N TRP A 20 -18.64 32.91 -10.20
CA TRP A 20 -19.32 32.50 -11.43
C TRP A 20 -18.33 31.98 -12.48
N ASP A 21 -17.20 32.65 -12.67
CA ASP A 21 -16.12 32.20 -13.57
C ASP A 21 -15.55 30.85 -13.14
N LEU A 22 -15.38 30.63 -11.82
CA LEU A 22 -14.93 29.35 -11.29
C LEU A 22 -15.98 28.23 -11.42
N LEU A 23 -17.27 28.57 -11.46
CA LEU A 23 -18.38 27.64 -11.66
C LEU A 23 -18.60 27.26 -13.12
N THR A 24 -18.19 28.13 -14.06
CA THR A 24 -18.36 27.90 -15.51
C THR A 24 -17.14 27.24 -16.16
N ASP A 25 -16.07 27.02 -15.40
CA ASP A 25 -14.90 26.25 -15.84
C ASP A 25 -15.30 24.79 -16.17
N LYS A 26 -14.67 24.20 -17.19
CA LYS A 26 -14.97 22.85 -17.71
C LYS A 26 -14.76 21.73 -16.68
N THR A 27 -14.02 21.99 -15.61
CA THR A 27 -13.78 21.03 -14.52
C THR A 27 -13.87 21.69 -13.15
N ILE A 28 -14.83 21.22 -12.34
CA ILE A 28 -15.00 21.64 -10.95
C ILE A 28 -14.43 20.54 -10.04
N SER A 29 -13.29 20.81 -9.40
CA SER A 29 -12.75 19.97 -8.33
C SER A 29 -13.33 20.40 -6.97
N VAL A 30 -13.26 19.52 -5.96
CA VAL A 30 -13.71 19.83 -4.59
C VAL A 30 -12.99 21.05 -4.02
N ALA A 31 -11.70 21.21 -4.33
CA ALA A 31 -10.91 22.38 -3.94
C ALA A 31 -11.41 23.67 -4.62
N LYS A 32 -11.83 23.61 -5.89
CA LYS A 32 -12.44 24.76 -6.58
C LYS A 32 -13.81 25.09 -5.98
N PHE A 33 -14.62 24.08 -5.67
CA PHE A 33 -15.92 24.25 -5.02
C PHE A 33 -15.81 24.91 -3.63
N GLU A 34 -14.82 24.54 -2.80
CA GLU A 34 -14.59 25.19 -1.50
C GLU A 34 -14.15 26.65 -1.65
N LYS A 35 -13.38 26.99 -2.70
CA LYS A 35 -13.04 28.39 -3.01
C LYS A 35 -14.29 29.19 -3.39
N ILE A 36 -15.17 28.63 -4.22
CA ILE A 36 -16.46 29.23 -4.57
C ILE A 36 -17.31 29.44 -3.31
N ARG A 37 -17.37 28.45 -2.42
CA ARG A 37 -18.10 28.56 -1.15
C ARG A 37 -17.57 29.70 -0.28
N LEU A 38 -16.24 29.84 -0.13
CA LEU A 38 -15.63 30.93 0.63
C LEU A 38 -15.86 32.31 -0.01
N LEU A 39 -15.91 32.38 -1.34
CA LEU A 39 -16.19 33.64 -2.05
C LEU A 39 -17.64 34.09 -1.88
N LEU A 40 -18.57 33.14 -1.81
CA LEU A 40 -20.01 33.39 -1.68
C LEU A 40 -20.52 33.41 -0.22
N GLU A 41 -19.65 33.10 0.75
CA GLU A 41 -20.01 33.07 2.16
C GLU A 41 -20.52 34.43 2.65
N GLY A 42 -21.67 34.44 3.34
CA GLY A 42 -22.25 35.65 3.91
C GLY A 42 -23.08 36.50 2.95
N PHE A 43 -23.20 36.10 1.67
CA PHE A 43 -24.10 36.77 0.71
C PHE A 43 -25.57 36.48 1.01
N ASN A 44 -25.89 35.23 1.31
CA ASN A 44 -27.26 34.82 1.65
C ASN A 44 -27.23 33.58 2.56
N PRO A 45 -27.89 33.62 3.74
CA PRO A 45 -27.89 32.51 4.69
C PRO A 45 -28.55 31.23 4.16
N GLN A 46 -29.47 31.31 3.19
CA GLN A 46 -30.01 30.14 2.51
C GLN A 46 -29.01 29.53 1.53
N LEU A 47 -28.27 30.38 0.80
CA LEU A 47 -27.22 29.96 -0.12
C LEU A 47 -26.08 29.26 0.65
N ASP A 48 -25.65 29.82 1.78
CA ASP A 48 -24.61 29.24 2.63
C ASP A 48 -25.00 27.85 3.16
N LYS A 49 -26.27 27.67 3.55
CA LYS A 49 -26.81 26.37 3.96
C LYS A 49 -26.78 25.36 2.80
N LEU A 50 -27.15 25.78 1.59
CA LEU A 50 -27.12 24.92 0.41
C LEU A 50 -25.70 24.55 -0.01
N LEU A 51 -24.79 25.53 -0.08
CA LEU A 51 -23.37 25.32 -0.39
C LEU A 51 -22.70 24.40 0.62
N THR A 52 -23.04 24.53 1.90
CA THR A 52 -22.54 23.63 2.95
C THR A 52 -23.08 22.21 2.80
N LYS A 53 -24.36 22.03 2.41
CA LYS A 53 -24.93 20.70 2.14
C LYS A 53 -24.27 20.06 0.91
N VAL A 54 -24.13 20.80 -0.18
CA VAL A 54 -23.49 20.33 -1.41
C VAL A 54 -22.03 19.98 -1.15
N GLY A 55 -21.28 20.83 -0.45
CA GLY A 55 -19.88 20.55 -0.09
C GLY A 55 -19.71 19.29 0.76
N LYS A 56 -20.64 19.02 1.68
CA LYS A 56 -20.66 17.76 2.44
C LYS A 56 -20.89 16.54 1.55
N GLN A 57 -21.78 16.63 0.56
CA GLN A 57 -22.04 15.52 -0.36
C GLN A 57 -20.89 15.34 -1.37
N LEU A 58 -20.29 16.44 -1.83
CA LEU A 58 -19.14 16.42 -2.74
C LEU A 58 -17.93 15.75 -2.09
N LYS A 59 -17.67 16.03 -0.81
CA LYS A 59 -16.63 15.34 -0.02
C LYS A 59 -16.89 13.85 0.16
N LYS A 60 -18.16 13.45 0.34
CA LYS A 60 -18.52 12.04 0.39
C LYS A 60 -18.29 11.36 -0.97
N LEU A 61 -18.62 12.03 -2.06
CA LEU A 61 -18.35 11.54 -3.42
C LEU A 61 -16.84 11.41 -3.69
N GLU A 62 -16.04 12.38 -3.26
CA GLU A 62 -14.58 12.32 -3.33
C GLU A 62 -14.03 11.14 -2.51
N GLN A 63 -14.51 10.95 -1.28
CA GLN A 63 -14.17 9.79 -0.46
C GLN A 63 -14.56 8.46 -1.13
N ILE A 64 -15.70 8.39 -1.84
CA ILE A 64 -16.08 7.21 -2.62
C ILE A 64 -15.12 6.99 -3.78
N TYR A 65 -14.79 8.06 -4.52
CA TYR A 65 -13.89 8.01 -5.67
C TYR A 65 -12.44 7.62 -5.27
N GLU A 66 -12.00 8.04 -4.09
CA GLU A 66 -10.72 7.67 -3.49
C GLU A 66 -10.72 6.26 -2.85
N GLY A 67 -11.83 5.53 -2.92
CA GLY A 67 -11.96 4.17 -2.39
C GLY A 67 -12.11 4.09 -0.86
N ASP A 68 -12.46 5.20 -0.20
CA ASP A 68 -12.62 5.32 1.25
C ASP A 68 -14.01 4.87 1.74
N VAL A 69 -14.56 3.84 1.09
CA VAL A 69 -15.88 3.26 1.38
C VAL A 69 -15.97 2.75 2.83
N ILE A 70 -14.85 2.29 3.40
CA ILE A 70 -14.79 1.76 4.77
C ILE A 70 -15.06 2.88 5.79
N SER A 71 -14.52 4.08 5.60
CA SER A 71 -14.74 5.19 6.54
C SER A 71 -16.17 5.71 6.46
N LEU A 72 -16.71 5.81 5.25
CA LEU A 72 -18.11 6.16 5.01
C LEU A 72 -19.07 5.15 5.64
N THR A 73 -18.76 3.85 5.53
CA THR A 73 -19.56 2.78 6.14
C THR A 73 -19.52 2.87 7.66
N VAL A 74 -18.34 3.09 8.25
CA VAL A 74 -18.19 3.25 9.71
C VAL A 74 -18.89 4.52 10.21
N GLU A 75 -18.86 5.62 9.45
CA GLU A 75 -19.63 6.83 9.76
C GLU A 75 -21.15 6.62 9.68
N ALA A 76 -21.61 5.75 8.77
CA ALA A 76 -23.02 5.40 8.63
C ALA A 76 -23.51 4.36 9.68
N LEU A 77 -22.61 3.68 10.40
CA LEU A 77 -23.01 2.69 11.41
C LEU A 77 -23.92 3.32 12.49
N PRO A 78 -25.11 2.74 12.75
CA PRO A 78 -25.98 3.21 13.82
C PRO A 78 -25.31 2.98 15.17
N ALA A 79 -25.30 3.99 16.02
CA ALA A 79 -24.76 3.91 17.39
C ALA A 79 -25.81 4.43 18.37
N LYS A 80 -26.62 3.50 18.90
CA LYS A 80 -27.73 3.80 19.82
C LYS A 80 -27.24 3.85 21.27
N THR A 81 -26.23 3.05 21.62
CA THR A 81 -25.69 2.98 22.99
C THR A 81 -24.41 3.80 23.19
N LYS A 82 -24.09 4.18 24.44
CA LYS A 82 -22.81 4.87 24.79
C LYS A 82 -21.59 4.00 24.42
N ALA A 83 -21.69 2.68 24.61
CA ALA A 83 -20.63 1.73 24.26
C ALA A 83 -20.40 1.67 22.75
N GLU A 84 -21.46 1.62 21.94
CA GLU A 84 -21.37 1.67 20.47
C GLU A 84 -20.76 2.99 19.98
N LYS A 85 -21.13 4.12 20.57
CA LYS A 85 -20.53 5.43 20.22
C LYS A 85 -19.02 5.44 20.51
N LYS A 86 -18.59 4.86 21.63
CA LYS A 86 -17.16 4.74 21.98
C LYS A 86 -16.43 3.84 20.97
N ARG A 87 -17.00 2.69 20.60
CA ARG A 87 -16.45 1.77 19.59
C ARG A 87 -16.36 2.43 18.21
N LYS A 88 -17.42 3.11 17.76
CA LYS A 88 -17.44 3.87 16.50
C LYS A 88 -16.37 4.96 16.48
N LYS A 89 -16.25 5.75 17.56
CA LYS A 89 -15.20 6.76 17.68
C LYS A 89 -13.80 6.15 17.63
N ALA A 90 -13.59 5.01 18.28
CA ALA A 90 -12.32 4.29 18.25
C ALA A 90 -12.00 3.75 16.84
N LEU A 91 -12.97 3.20 16.12
CA LEU A 91 -12.81 2.74 14.75
C LEU A 91 -12.48 3.89 13.79
N LEU A 92 -13.19 5.01 13.89
CA LEU A 92 -12.87 6.20 13.08
C LEU A 92 -11.48 6.75 13.40
N ALA A 93 -11.11 6.80 14.70
CA ALA A 93 -9.78 7.20 15.10
C ALA A 93 -8.72 6.25 14.52
N PHE A 94 -8.92 4.93 14.62
CA PHE A 94 -8.04 3.92 14.03
C PHE A 94 -7.89 4.09 12.51
N LEU A 95 -9.01 4.25 11.78
CA LEU A 95 -8.98 4.46 10.33
C LEU A 95 -8.25 5.75 9.96
N SER A 96 -8.46 6.83 10.72
CA SER A 96 -7.74 8.09 10.51
C SER A 96 -6.22 7.95 10.75
N THR A 97 -5.84 7.24 11.82
CA THR A 97 -4.43 6.94 12.13
C THR A 97 -3.82 6.05 11.05
N TRP A 98 -4.56 5.05 10.57
CA TRP A 98 -4.14 4.15 9.50
C TRP A 98 -3.90 4.89 8.17
N LYS A 99 -4.78 5.84 7.82
CA LYS A 99 -4.58 6.70 6.64
C LYS A 99 -3.34 7.56 6.78
N SER A 100 -3.18 8.25 7.91
CA SER A 100 -1.99 9.05 8.21
C SER A 100 -0.72 8.21 8.15
N PHE A 101 -0.77 6.99 8.67
CA PHE A 101 0.33 6.04 8.58
C PHE A 101 0.65 5.65 7.13
N LYS A 102 -0.37 5.31 6.33
CA LYS A 102 -0.18 4.96 4.91
C LYS A 102 0.40 6.13 4.10
N SER A 103 -0.07 7.36 4.33
CA SER A 103 0.53 8.54 3.69
C SER A 103 1.97 8.75 4.11
N GLU A 104 2.29 8.45 5.38
CA GLU A 104 3.64 8.65 5.89
C GLU A 104 4.63 7.61 5.41
N VAL A 105 4.20 6.35 5.29
CA VAL A 105 4.96 5.31 4.60
C VAL A 105 5.25 5.71 3.15
N LYS A 106 4.26 6.25 2.42
CA LYS A 106 4.48 6.77 1.05
C LYS A 106 5.49 7.91 1.02
N ARG A 107 5.38 8.88 1.95
CA ARG A 107 6.31 10.01 2.05
C ARG A 107 7.73 9.54 2.32
N VAL A 108 7.93 8.68 3.32
CA VAL A 108 9.24 8.15 3.69
C VAL A 108 9.84 7.34 2.54
N ARG A 109 9.04 6.49 1.90
CA ARG A 109 9.49 5.73 0.72
C ARG A 109 9.98 6.65 -0.39
N LYS A 110 9.22 7.69 -0.73
CA LYS A 110 9.63 8.68 -1.74
C LYS A 110 10.96 9.37 -1.37
N LEU A 111 11.14 9.74 -0.10
CA LEU A 111 12.40 10.34 0.37
C LEU A 111 13.58 9.37 0.26
N VAL A 112 13.36 8.07 0.52
CA VAL A 112 14.38 7.03 0.35
C VAL A 112 14.71 6.81 -1.13
N ASP A 113 13.70 6.70 -1.99
CA ASP A 113 13.89 6.50 -3.44
C ASP A 113 14.60 7.70 -4.10
N GLU A 114 14.24 8.93 -3.71
CA GLU A 114 14.93 10.16 -4.12
C GLU A 114 16.41 10.16 -3.69
N GLN A 115 16.69 9.64 -2.49
CA GLN A 115 18.05 9.57 -1.99
C GLN A 115 18.90 8.56 -2.79
N VAL A 116 18.36 7.38 -3.08
CA VAL A 116 19.03 6.35 -3.92
C VAL A 116 19.35 6.90 -5.31
N SER A 117 18.43 7.68 -5.89
CA SER A 117 18.59 8.26 -7.23
C SER A 117 19.57 9.44 -7.28
N SER A 118 19.84 10.08 -6.14
CA SER A 118 20.60 11.34 -6.08
C SER A 118 22.13 11.21 -6.07
N GLY A 119 22.70 10.00 -6.16
CA GLY A 119 24.15 9.76 -6.27
C GLY A 119 25.01 10.35 -5.13
N SER A 120 24.39 10.74 -4.01
CA SER A 120 25.06 11.46 -2.93
C SER A 120 25.86 10.51 -2.03
N THR A 121 27.01 10.98 -1.52
CA THR A 121 27.87 10.19 -0.63
C THR A 121 27.12 9.71 0.61
N PRO A 122 27.35 8.46 1.06
CA PRO A 122 26.49 7.76 2.02
C PRO A 122 26.34 8.46 3.38
N LYS A 123 27.30 9.30 3.79
CA LYS A 123 27.25 10.09 5.04
C LYS A 123 26.33 11.32 4.92
N ALA A 124 26.42 12.07 3.82
CA ALA A 124 25.59 13.26 3.58
C ALA A 124 24.12 12.86 3.35
N ALA A 125 23.92 11.71 2.72
CA ALA A 125 22.61 11.16 2.40
C ALA A 125 21.85 10.72 3.69
N LYS A 126 22.51 10.01 4.62
CA LYS A 126 21.95 9.64 5.94
C LYS A 126 21.59 10.86 6.80
N LEU A 127 22.41 11.91 6.78
CA LEU A 127 22.17 13.13 7.55
C LEU A 127 20.94 13.91 7.03
N ARG A 128 20.76 13.98 5.71
CA ARG A 128 19.60 14.64 5.07
C ARG A 128 18.29 13.89 5.31
N LEU A 129 18.33 12.56 5.26
CA LEU A 129 17.15 11.74 5.58
C LEU A 129 16.79 11.87 7.07
N GLY A 130 17.80 11.77 7.95
CA GLY A 130 17.61 11.92 9.40
C GLY A 130 17.01 13.27 9.78
N THR A 131 17.53 14.37 9.22
CA THR A 131 17.01 15.73 9.50
C THR A 131 15.60 15.97 8.97
N LYS A 132 15.24 15.44 7.78
CA LYS A 132 13.87 15.52 7.25
C LYS A 132 12.87 14.63 8.00
N ILE A 133 13.32 13.50 8.53
CA ILE A 133 12.51 12.60 9.36
C ILE A 133 12.30 13.21 10.75
N LEU A 134 13.36 13.74 11.38
CA LEU A 134 13.30 14.41 12.68
C LEU A 134 12.38 15.65 12.67
N HIS A 135 12.36 16.42 11.58
CA HIS A 135 11.43 17.55 11.46
C HIS A 135 9.96 17.11 11.36
N GLY A 136 9.69 15.98 10.72
CA GLY A 136 8.33 15.40 10.67
C GLY A 136 7.93 14.65 11.93
N ALA A 137 8.84 14.44 12.88
CA ALA A 137 8.62 13.57 14.04
C ALA A 137 8.17 14.31 15.32
N LYS A 138 7.81 15.60 15.25
CA LYS A 138 7.34 16.33 16.44
C LYS A 138 5.86 16.06 16.71
N GLY A 139 5.55 15.49 17.89
CA GLY A 139 4.18 15.24 18.37
C GLY A 139 3.68 13.80 18.17
N PRO A 140 2.36 13.52 18.29
CA PRO A 140 1.81 12.17 18.11
C PRO A 140 2.05 11.59 16.70
N LEU A 141 2.30 12.45 15.71
CA LEU A 141 2.73 12.07 14.37
C LEU A 141 4.14 11.46 14.36
N GLY A 142 4.98 11.73 15.36
CA GLY A 142 6.32 11.17 15.46
C GLY A 142 6.35 9.65 15.58
N LEU A 143 5.43 9.06 16.33
CA LEU A 143 5.31 7.60 16.43
C LEU A 143 4.93 6.98 15.08
N ILE A 144 4.02 7.64 14.36
CA ILE A 144 3.60 7.23 13.01
C ILE A 144 4.79 7.29 12.05
N THR A 145 5.57 8.36 12.09
CA THR A 145 6.77 8.53 11.26
C THR A 145 7.83 7.48 11.57
N VAL A 146 8.12 7.19 12.85
CA VAL A 146 9.08 6.15 13.24
C VAL A 146 8.62 4.77 12.76
N ALA A 147 7.35 4.43 12.96
CA ALA A 147 6.79 3.18 12.46
C ALA A 147 6.86 3.09 10.93
N ALA A 148 6.60 4.21 10.22
CA ALA A 148 6.68 4.26 8.77
C ALA A 148 8.12 4.04 8.28
N VAL A 149 9.12 4.63 8.95
CA VAL A 149 10.54 4.40 8.68
C VAL A 149 10.92 2.94 8.90
N ALA A 150 10.46 2.33 10.00
CA ALA A 150 10.71 0.92 10.27
C ALA A 150 10.13 0.00 9.17
N VAL A 151 8.90 0.28 8.71
CA VAL A 151 8.30 -0.46 7.60
C VAL A 151 9.10 -0.28 6.31
N VAL A 152 9.44 0.96 5.93
CA VAL A 152 10.22 1.21 4.70
C VAL A 152 11.60 0.56 4.77
N ALA A 153 12.27 0.61 5.92
CA ALA A 153 13.55 -0.04 6.15
C ALA A 153 13.42 -1.57 6.03
N GLY A 154 12.39 -2.17 6.64
CA GLY A 154 12.11 -3.60 6.52
C GLY A 154 11.83 -4.02 5.08
N LEU A 155 10.97 -3.30 4.37
CA LEU A 155 10.67 -3.56 2.95
C LEU A 155 11.92 -3.42 2.06
N SER A 156 12.77 -2.43 2.36
CA SER A 156 14.05 -2.25 1.64
C SER A 156 15.01 -3.38 1.94
N PHE A 157 15.10 -3.83 3.19
CA PHE A 157 15.91 -4.99 3.57
C PHE A 157 15.50 -6.26 2.80
N LEU A 158 14.19 -6.51 2.68
CA LEU A 158 13.68 -7.67 1.91
C LEU A 158 14.05 -7.57 0.42
N LYS A 159 14.03 -6.37 -0.16
CA LYS A 159 14.40 -6.15 -1.56
C LYS A 159 15.89 -6.27 -1.81
N THR A 160 16.73 -5.70 -0.94
CA THR A 160 18.19 -5.67 -1.14
C THR A 160 18.85 -7.02 -0.89
N ASN A 161 18.28 -7.81 0.02
CA ASN A 161 18.80 -9.13 0.37
C ASN A 161 17.95 -10.25 -0.26
N SER A 162 17.37 -9.98 -1.43
CA SER A 162 16.67 -11.00 -2.19
C SER A 162 17.64 -12.11 -2.60
N VAL A 163 17.17 -13.33 -2.50
CA VAL A 163 17.92 -14.56 -2.71
C VAL A 163 17.44 -15.20 -4.00
N THR A 164 18.36 -15.73 -4.79
CA THR A 164 18.02 -16.35 -6.08
C THR A 164 17.73 -17.83 -5.88
N VAL A 165 16.56 -18.29 -6.28
CA VAL A 165 16.20 -19.71 -6.37
C VAL A 165 16.18 -20.12 -7.82
N THR A 166 17.08 -21.03 -8.18
CA THR A 166 17.15 -21.63 -9.51
C THR A 166 16.23 -22.85 -9.53
N ILE A 167 15.20 -22.81 -10.36
CA ILE A 167 14.19 -23.87 -10.52
C ILE A 167 14.52 -24.64 -11.80
N THR A 168 14.72 -25.95 -11.68
CA THR A 168 15.04 -26.83 -12.80
C THR A 168 13.97 -27.90 -12.95
N ASN A 169 13.44 -28.04 -14.16
CA ASN A 169 12.56 -29.14 -14.55
C ASN A 169 13.40 -30.28 -15.14
N GLN A 170 13.26 -31.50 -14.61
CA GLN A 170 13.98 -32.70 -15.07
C GLN A 170 13.00 -33.85 -15.36
N GLY A 171 12.58 -33.98 -16.61
CA GLY A 171 11.75 -35.08 -17.09
C GLY A 171 10.25 -34.90 -16.85
N CYS A 172 9.79 -33.74 -16.36
CA CYS A 172 8.36 -33.44 -16.28
C CYS A 172 7.88 -32.73 -17.55
N ASP A 173 6.57 -32.84 -17.82
CA ASP A 173 5.90 -31.96 -18.77
C ASP A 173 6.09 -30.48 -18.40
N SER A 174 5.84 -29.58 -19.35
CA SER A 174 6.07 -28.14 -19.18
C SER A 174 5.32 -27.60 -17.95
N LEU A 175 6.05 -27.05 -16.99
CA LEU A 175 5.48 -26.55 -15.74
C LEU A 175 4.94 -25.14 -15.93
N THR A 176 3.63 -24.92 -15.78
CA THR A 176 3.02 -23.59 -15.86
C THR A 176 3.04 -22.88 -14.52
N VAL A 177 3.69 -21.72 -14.44
CA VAL A 177 3.68 -20.87 -13.23
C VAL A 177 2.64 -19.75 -13.38
N ASN A 178 1.41 -20.02 -12.95
CA ASN A 178 0.28 -19.09 -13.07
C ASN A 178 -0.29 -18.58 -11.73
N GLN A 179 0.45 -18.71 -10.63
CA GLN A 179 -0.05 -18.25 -9.33
C GLN A 179 0.15 -16.75 -9.12
N SER A 180 -0.96 -16.01 -9.03
CA SER A 180 -0.95 -14.65 -8.49
C SER A 180 -0.90 -14.72 -6.96
N LEU A 181 0.16 -14.22 -6.34
CA LEU A 181 0.14 -14.04 -4.90
C LEU A 181 -0.87 -12.95 -4.51
N PRO A 182 -1.62 -13.13 -3.41
CA PRO A 182 -2.56 -12.12 -2.92
C PRO A 182 -1.87 -10.84 -2.41
N LEU A 183 -0.54 -10.87 -2.26
CA LEU A 183 0.28 -9.72 -1.86
C LEU A 183 1.56 -9.63 -2.69
N SER A 184 1.92 -8.40 -3.07
CA SER A 184 3.21 -8.10 -3.68
C SER A 184 4.24 -7.86 -2.58
N LEU A 185 5.20 -8.78 -2.45
CA LEU A 185 6.35 -8.64 -1.54
C LEU A 185 7.51 -7.98 -2.28
N PRO A 186 8.19 -6.98 -1.69
CA PRO A 186 9.44 -6.47 -2.25
C PRO A 186 10.52 -7.56 -2.28
N GLY A 187 11.30 -7.61 -3.37
CA GLY A 187 12.30 -8.65 -3.57
C GLY A 187 11.73 -10.01 -3.96
N LEU A 188 10.44 -10.08 -4.28
CA LEU A 188 9.79 -11.27 -4.81
C LEU A 188 9.59 -11.10 -6.32
N THR A 189 10.30 -11.91 -7.11
CA THR A 189 10.13 -12.03 -8.55
C THR A 189 9.90 -13.51 -8.86
N ILE A 190 8.70 -13.86 -9.29
CA ILE A 190 8.36 -15.23 -9.68
C ILE A 190 8.38 -15.29 -11.21
N PRO A 191 9.08 -16.26 -11.81
CA PRO A 191 9.09 -16.44 -13.25
C PRO A 191 7.66 -16.69 -13.75
N GLN A 192 7.30 -16.02 -14.85
CA GLN A 192 6.01 -16.21 -15.50
C GLN A 192 6.20 -17.04 -16.77
N GLY A 193 5.22 -17.88 -17.06
CA GLY A 193 5.19 -18.74 -18.25
C GLY A 193 5.45 -20.20 -17.93
N GLU A 194 5.81 -20.93 -18.98
CA GLU A 194 6.09 -22.37 -18.94
C GLU A 194 7.58 -22.62 -18.72
N ILE A 195 7.88 -23.67 -17.95
CA ILE A 195 9.24 -24.21 -17.75
C ILE A 195 9.28 -25.56 -18.47
N PRO A 196 9.78 -25.63 -19.72
CA PRO A 196 9.89 -26.88 -20.46
C PRO A 196 10.75 -27.94 -19.76
N ASP A 197 10.65 -29.18 -20.20
CA ASP A 197 11.57 -30.23 -19.78
C ASP A 197 13.03 -29.83 -20.05
N GLY A 198 13.90 -30.06 -19.06
CA GLY A 198 15.32 -29.71 -19.08
C GLY A 198 15.61 -28.22 -18.91
N ALA A 199 14.59 -27.37 -18.84
CA ALA A 199 14.76 -25.94 -18.70
C ALA A 199 15.00 -25.52 -17.24
N THR A 200 15.66 -24.37 -17.11
CA THR A 200 15.94 -23.73 -15.83
C THR A 200 15.46 -22.30 -15.85
N VAL A 201 14.77 -21.88 -14.79
CA VAL A 201 14.35 -20.49 -14.57
C VAL A 201 14.78 -20.00 -13.20
N GLN A 202 14.91 -18.69 -13.05
CA GLN A 202 15.29 -18.08 -11.77
C GLN A 202 14.09 -17.35 -11.16
N ALA A 203 13.92 -17.54 -9.86
CA ALA A 203 13.02 -16.76 -9.02
C ALA A 203 13.85 -15.98 -8.00
N GLU A 204 13.43 -14.77 -7.68
CA GLU A 204 13.98 -14.00 -6.57
C GLU A 204 12.99 -14.06 -5.41
N LEU A 205 13.46 -14.48 -4.24
CA LEU A 205 12.67 -14.54 -3.03
C LEU A 205 13.29 -13.65 -1.95
N PRO A 206 12.50 -12.95 -1.13
CA PRO A 206 13.03 -12.29 0.05
C PRO A 206 13.64 -13.30 1.04
N PRO A 207 14.57 -12.88 1.91
CA PRO A 207 15.31 -13.76 2.83
C PRO A 207 14.42 -14.18 4.01
N LEU A 208 13.46 -15.06 3.73
CA LEU A 208 12.45 -15.52 4.68
C LEU A 208 12.73 -16.95 5.15
N THR A 209 12.18 -17.28 6.30
CA THR A 209 12.06 -18.68 6.75
C THR A 209 10.77 -19.25 6.18
N VAL A 210 10.90 -20.33 5.40
CA VAL A 210 9.80 -21.05 4.76
C VAL A 210 9.74 -22.45 5.36
N THR A 211 8.56 -22.88 5.80
CA THR A 211 8.31 -24.27 6.18
C THR A 211 7.68 -24.99 5.00
N VAL A 212 8.28 -26.08 4.57
CA VAL A 212 7.79 -26.97 3.52
C VAL A 212 7.32 -28.26 4.18
N ALA A 213 6.04 -28.58 4.07
CA ALA A 213 5.50 -29.86 4.53
C ALA A 213 5.00 -30.63 3.31
N SER A 214 5.61 -31.78 3.02
CA SER A 214 5.19 -32.69 1.96
C SER A 214 4.55 -33.94 2.55
N GLN A 215 3.43 -34.35 1.98
CA GLN A 215 2.77 -35.60 2.30
C GLN A 215 3.14 -36.69 1.28
N PRO A 216 3.09 -37.97 1.65
CA PRO A 216 3.31 -39.08 0.71
C PRO A 216 2.33 -39.10 -0.48
N SER A 217 1.18 -38.43 -0.34
CA SER A 217 0.16 -38.27 -1.39
C SER A 217 0.55 -37.29 -2.50
N GLY A 218 1.67 -36.55 -2.37
CA GLY A 218 2.06 -35.51 -3.31
C GLY A 218 1.58 -34.11 -2.95
N LEU A 219 0.80 -33.95 -1.87
CA LEU A 219 0.40 -32.63 -1.37
C LEU A 219 1.58 -31.93 -0.68
N ILE A 220 1.92 -30.74 -1.16
CA ILE A 220 2.94 -29.86 -0.61
C ILE A 220 2.29 -28.60 -0.04
N THR A 221 2.60 -28.29 1.21
CA THR A 221 2.20 -27.05 1.88
C THR A 221 3.44 -26.21 2.13
N LEU A 222 3.50 -25.03 1.50
CA LEU A 222 4.47 -23.99 1.80
C LEU A 222 3.87 -23.01 2.80
N SER A 223 4.59 -22.72 3.88
CA SER A 223 4.16 -21.77 4.91
C SER A 223 5.24 -20.71 5.17
N ALA A 224 4.89 -19.43 5.02
CA ALA A 224 5.77 -18.30 5.32
C ALA A 224 4.95 -17.04 5.65
N LEU A 225 5.37 -16.24 6.64
CA LEU A 225 4.71 -14.98 7.01
C LEU A 225 3.17 -15.08 7.19
N SER A 226 2.70 -16.17 7.79
CA SER A 226 1.27 -16.52 7.96
C SER A 226 0.51 -16.85 6.67
N LEU A 227 1.19 -16.87 5.52
CA LEU A 227 0.65 -17.39 4.27
C LEU A 227 0.87 -18.90 4.23
N LYS A 228 -0.15 -19.61 3.73
CA LYS A 228 -0.09 -21.04 3.43
C LYS A 228 -0.51 -21.23 1.99
N ILE A 229 0.35 -21.86 1.20
CA ILE A 229 0.07 -22.17 -0.20
C ILE A 229 0.20 -23.67 -0.35
N ASN A 230 -0.80 -24.28 -0.97
CA ASN A 230 -0.86 -25.71 -1.20
C ASN A 230 -0.69 -25.97 -2.69
N PHE A 231 0.04 -27.04 -2.99
CA PHE A 231 0.30 -27.52 -4.34
C PHE A 231 0.16 -29.03 -4.31
N GLU A 232 -0.36 -29.60 -5.38
CA GLU A 232 -0.44 -31.04 -5.56
C GLU A 232 0.54 -31.43 -6.66
N LEU A 233 1.37 -32.42 -6.39
CA LEU A 233 2.30 -32.98 -7.37
C LEU A 233 1.75 -34.27 -7.94
N ASP A 234 2.00 -34.51 -9.22
CA ASP A 234 1.64 -35.76 -9.86
C ASP A 234 2.40 -36.95 -9.25
N PRO A 235 1.78 -38.14 -9.17
CA PRO A 235 2.45 -39.35 -8.69
C PRO A 235 3.74 -39.62 -9.47
N GLY A 236 4.82 -39.95 -8.75
CA GLY A 236 6.14 -40.18 -9.37
C GLY A 236 7.03 -38.94 -9.43
N THR A 237 6.49 -37.75 -9.15
CA THR A 237 7.29 -36.52 -9.03
C THR A 237 8.11 -36.53 -7.75
N THR A 238 9.39 -36.16 -7.88
CA THR A 238 10.31 -35.94 -6.77
C THR A 238 10.71 -34.48 -6.70
N LEU A 239 10.78 -33.96 -5.49
CA LEU A 239 11.16 -32.58 -5.22
C LEU A 239 12.40 -32.55 -4.33
N SER A 240 13.43 -31.84 -4.74
CA SER A 240 14.62 -31.60 -3.92
C SER A 240 14.97 -30.13 -3.86
N PHE A 241 15.46 -29.70 -2.70
CA PHE A 241 15.92 -28.34 -2.46
C PHE A 241 17.33 -28.38 -1.89
N ASN A 242 18.29 -27.75 -2.58
CA ASN A 242 19.71 -27.83 -2.27
C ASN A 242 20.18 -29.29 -2.05
N ASP A 243 19.85 -30.17 -2.99
CA ASP A 243 20.16 -31.61 -2.97
C ASP A 243 19.50 -32.42 -1.83
N GLN A 244 18.62 -31.80 -1.04
CA GLN A 244 17.85 -32.47 0.00
C GLN A 244 16.43 -32.76 -0.50
N SER A 245 16.01 -34.03 -0.43
CA SER A 245 14.63 -34.41 -0.77
C SER A 245 13.64 -33.74 0.17
N LEU A 246 12.59 -33.16 -0.40
CA LEU A 246 11.47 -32.56 0.34
C LEU A 246 10.31 -33.55 0.53
N MET A 247 10.34 -34.71 -0.12
CA MET A 247 9.21 -35.64 -0.18
C MET A 247 8.93 -36.32 1.16
N GLY A 248 7.67 -36.28 1.61
CA GLY A 248 7.21 -36.97 2.82
C GLY A 248 7.77 -36.42 4.14
N GLN A 249 8.36 -35.22 4.11
CA GLN A 249 9.00 -34.61 5.27
C GLN A 249 8.46 -33.20 5.51
N THR A 250 8.64 -32.72 6.75
CA THR A 250 8.49 -31.30 7.08
C THR A 250 9.87 -30.70 7.32
N GLN A 251 10.23 -29.71 6.51
CA GLN A 251 11.52 -29.03 6.60
C GLN A 251 11.33 -27.53 6.78
N THR A 252 12.24 -26.92 7.53
CA THR A 252 12.30 -25.46 7.69
C THR A 252 13.52 -24.96 6.95
N ILE A 253 13.28 -24.19 5.90
CA ILE A 253 14.29 -23.62 5.02
C ILE A 253 14.45 -22.15 5.38
N LYS A 254 15.67 -21.73 5.68
CA LYS A 254 16.01 -20.32 5.86
C LYS A 254 16.66 -19.82 4.59
N LEU A 255 15.90 -19.08 3.77
CA LEU A 255 16.40 -18.57 2.49
C LEU A 255 17.55 -17.57 2.70
N GLY A 256 17.55 -16.83 3.81
CA GLY A 256 18.63 -15.88 4.11
C GLY A 256 19.98 -16.49 4.49
N GLU A 257 20.14 -17.82 4.52
CA GLU A 257 21.43 -18.46 4.84
C GLU A 257 22.39 -18.52 3.64
N LYS A 258 21.89 -18.42 2.40
CA LYS A 258 22.70 -18.43 1.17
C LYS A 258 22.13 -17.44 0.17
N ASP A 259 22.98 -16.89 -0.70
CA ASP A 259 22.54 -15.99 -1.77
C ASP A 259 21.84 -16.72 -2.93
N THR A 260 22.10 -18.02 -3.05
CA THR A 260 21.56 -18.88 -4.12
C THR A 260 21.10 -20.24 -3.59
N HIS A 261 19.95 -20.70 -4.07
CA HIS A 261 19.39 -22.02 -3.81
C HIS A 261 18.99 -22.71 -5.11
N PHE A 262 18.86 -24.04 -5.04
CA PHE A 262 18.45 -24.88 -6.17
C PHE A 262 17.21 -25.67 -5.79
N LEU A 263 16.17 -25.55 -6.61
CA LEU A 263 14.95 -26.35 -6.54
C LEU A 263 14.92 -27.24 -7.78
N VAL A 264 14.98 -28.55 -7.60
CA VAL A 264 14.89 -29.52 -8.70
C VAL A 264 13.57 -30.26 -8.58
N ILE A 265 12.81 -30.23 -9.67
CA ILE A 265 11.56 -30.96 -9.85
C ILE A 265 11.88 -32.05 -10.87
N ALA A 266 11.73 -33.32 -10.49
CA ALA A 266 12.05 -34.43 -11.38
C ALA A 266 10.89 -35.44 -11.47
N CYS A 267 10.49 -35.78 -12.69
CA CYS A 267 9.48 -36.79 -12.97
C CYS A 267 10.14 -38.03 -13.59
N ARG A 268 9.61 -39.20 -13.27
CA ARG A 268 10.09 -40.50 -13.77
C ARG A 268 8.95 -41.30 -14.33
#